data_AF-A0A655YX29-F1
#
_entry.id   AF-A0A655YX29-F1
#
_cell.length_a   1.000
_cell.length_b   1.000
_cell.length_c   1.000
_cell.angle_alpha   90.00
_cell.angle_beta   90.00
_cell.angle_gamma   90.00
#
_symmetry.space_group_name_H-M   'P 1'
#
loop_
_entity.id
_entity.type
_entity.pdbx_description
1 polymer ?
#
loop_
_entity_poly.entity_id
_entity_poly.type
_entity_poly.pdbx_seq_one_letter_code
_entity_poly.pdbx_strand_id
1 'polypeptide(L)'
;MELTRAKQQLGDGDNQAALETLTQLQRNHPHNTVVLNLLKQCYQALGEWQPLLALLPKLVKAKRLSNEEAQQLEITAQRGILQDIASPKGSEGLMQHWAQLSRKLKAEPELLMCFITQLIQRKADYEAFSMIKESLKKQATPELYALLPELNISDRHPLIALLQEALRRDGNNAEAHSALGQLYLREKHWADAQKHLEKALSLRSSVSDYAYLADALEKQNFTRAAHDVSRKALSLLESPSAQSS
;
A
#
# COMPACT_ATOMS: atom_id res chain seq x y z
N MET A 1 4.65 -9.78 41.58
CA MET A 1 5.84 -10.48 41.05
C MET A 1 5.69 -10.70 39.55
N GLU A 2 4.65 -11.42 39.10
CA GLU A 2 4.41 -11.70 37.66
C GLU A 2 4.32 -10.47 36.74
N LEU A 3 3.67 -9.37 37.15
CA LEU A 3 3.61 -8.15 36.33
C LEU A 3 4.98 -7.48 36.15
N THR A 4 5.83 -7.52 37.18
CA THR A 4 7.20 -7.00 37.13
C THR A 4 8.04 -7.84 36.20
N ARG A 5 7.89 -9.17 36.27
CA ARG A 5 8.53 -10.13 35.37
C ARG A 5 8.15 -9.89 33.91
N ALA A 6 6.86 -9.75 33.62
CA ALA A 6 6.38 -9.48 32.26
C ALA A 6 6.94 -8.17 31.68
N LYS A 7 7.05 -7.11 32.51
CA LYS A 7 7.67 -5.84 32.09
C LYS A 7 9.16 -5.99 31.82
N GLN A 8 9.87 -6.76 32.64
CA GLN A 8 11.27 -7.05 32.42
C GLN A 8 11.49 -7.81 31.11
N GLN A 9 10.73 -8.89 30.87
CA GLN A 9 10.79 -9.66 29.63
C GLN A 9 10.56 -8.79 28.37
N LEU A 10 9.62 -7.84 28.44
CA LEU A 10 9.42 -6.86 27.37
C LEU A 10 10.60 -5.90 27.19
N GLY A 11 11.20 -5.44 28.29
CA GLY A 11 12.42 -4.61 28.25
C GLY A 11 13.61 -5.35 27.65
N ASP A 12 13.69 -6.67 27.86
CA ASP A 12 14.72 -7.55 27.33
C ASP A 12 14.44 -7.99 25.87
N GLY A 13 13.28 -7.62 25.32
CA GLY A 13 12.85 -7.97 23.96
C GLY A 13 12.27 -9.40 23.81
N ASP A 14 12.12 -10.15 24.91
CA ASP A 14 11.52 -11.48 24.92
C ASP A 14 9.99 -11.39 24.95
N ASN A 15 9.43 -11.00 23.80
CA ASN A 15 7.99 -10.78 23.62
C ASN A 15 7.18 -12.07 23.79
N GLN A 16 7.76 -13.24 23.50
CA GLN A 16 7.07 -14.52 23.61
C GLN A 16 6.90 -14.94 25.07
N ALA A 17 7.98 -14.88 25.88
CA ALA A 17 7.89 -15.19 27.29
C ALA A 17 7.04 -14.17 28.06
N ALA A 18 7.07 -12.90 27.64
CA ALA A 18 6.17 -11.87 28.14
C ALA A 18 4.70 -12.21 27.83
N LEU A 19 4.39 -12.64 26.59
CA LEU A 19 3.04 -12.99 26.18
C LEU A 19 2.47 -14.14 27.01
N GLU A 20 3.26 -15.20 27.27
CA GLU A 20 2.84 -16.33 28.11
C GLU A 20 2.45 -15.87 29.52
N THR A 21 3.34 -15.09 30.14
CA THR A 21 3.14 -14.53 31.49
C THR A 21 1.90 -13.63 31.54
N LEU A 22 1.73 -12.75 30.55
CA LEU A 22 0.62 -11.81 30.47
C LEU A 22 -0.72 -12.49 30.17
N THR A 23 -0.72 -13.58 29.39
CA THR A 23 -1.94 -14.35 29.10
C THR A 23 -2.45 -15.05 30.36
N GLN A 24 -1.54 -15.60 31.18
CA GLN A 24 -1.90 -16.14 32.49
C GLN A 24 -2.47 -15.06 33.43
N LEU A 25 -1.81 -13.89 33.47
CA LEU A 25 -2.29 -12.74 34.25
C LEU A 25 -3.66 -12.25 33.80
N GLN A 26 -3.94 -12.26 32.49
CA GLN A 26 -5.24 -11.86 31.95
C GLN A 26 -6.35 -12.82 32.37
N ARG A 27 -6.08 -14.13 32.45
CA ARG A 27 -7.07 -15.11 32.95
C ARG A 27 -7.48 -14.84 34.40
N ASN A 28 -6.51 -14.50 35.24
CA ASN A 28 -6.74 -14.20 36.65
C ASN A 28 -7.32 -12.80 36.89
N HIS A 29 -6.97 -11.83 36.03
CA HIS A 29 -7.41 -10.44 36.13
C HIS A 29 -7.86 -9.86 34.77
N PRO A 30 -9.04 -10.23 34.24
CA PRO A 30 -9.46 -9.92 32.86
C PRO A 30 -9.58 -8.43 32.52
N HIS A 31 -9.79 -7.56 33.52
CA HIS A 31 -9.98 -6.13 33.36
C HIS A 31 -8.76 -5.28 33.77
N ASN A 32 -7.63 -5.92 34.09
CA ASN A 32 -6.42 -5.17 34.48
C ASN A 32 -5.86 -4.40 33.28
N THR A 33 -6.03 -3.08 33.30
CA THR A 33 -5.67 -2.19 32.18
C THR A 33 -4.17 -2.19 31.84
N VAL A 34 -3.30 -2.44 32.83
CA VAL A 34 -1.86 -2.56 32.60
C VAL A 34 -1.56 -3.84 31.81
N VAL A 35 -2.18 -4.97 32.20
CA VAL A 35 -2.02 -6.25 31.49
C VAL A 35 -2.53 -6.14 30.07
N LEU A 36 -3.70 -5.52 29.85
CA LEU A 36 -4.23 -5.30 28.49
C LEU A 36 -3.28 -4.44 27.64
N ASN A 37 -2.69 -3.39 28.21
CA ASN A 37 -1.73 -2.55 27.49
C ASN A 37 -0.44 -3.29 27.14
N LEU A 38 0.08 -4.13 28.03
CA LEU A 38 1.28 -4.93 27.76
C LEU A 38 1.00 -6.04 26.73
N LEU A 39 -0.18 -6.68 26.78
CA LEU A 39 -0.61 -7.64 25.76
C LEU A 39 -0.70 -7.00 24.38
N LYS A 40 -1.23 -5.77 24.29
CA LYS A 40 -1.24 -5.00 23.03
C LYS A 40 0.17 -4.88 22.45
N GLN A 41 1.15 -4.50 23.26
CA GLN A 41 2.55 -4.37 22.83
C GLN A 41 3.13 -5.72 22.37
N CYS A 42 2.89 -6.79 23.11
CA CYS A 42 3.33 -8.14 22.73
C CYS A 42 2.72 -8.56 21.39
N TYR A 43 1.41 -8.41 21.22
CA TYR A 43 0.73 -8.81 19.99
C TYR A 43 1.20 -8.01 18.78
N GLN A 44 1.44 -6.70 18.94
CA GLN A 44 2.03 -5.88 17.89
C GLN A 44 3.45 -6.33 17.52
N ALA A 45 4.27 -6.66 18.52
CA ALA A 45 5.66 -7.06 18.31
C ALA A 45 5.78 -8.47 17.70
N LEU A 46 4.86 -9.37 18.01
CA LEU A 46 4.83 -10.76 17.53
C LEU A 46 4.04 -10.94 16.22
N GLY A 47 3.32 -9.92 15.76
CA GLY A 47 2.43 -10.04 14.59
C GLY A 47 1.16 -10.85 14.87
N GLU A 48 0.73 -10.92 16.12
CA GLU A 48 -0.49 -11.65 16.53
C GLU A 48 -1.73 -10.76 16.33
N TRP A 49 -2.15 -10.62 15.08
CA TRP A 49 -3.14 -9.61 14.68
C TRP A 49 -4.57 -9.93 15.14
N GLN A 50 -5.00 -11.19 15.09
CA GLN A 50 -6.37 -11.58 15.48
C GLN A 50 -6.58 -11.40 17.00
N PRO A 51 -5.65 -11.83 17.88
CA PRO A 51 -5.72 -11.49 19.30
C PRO A 51 -5.70 -9.98 19.56
N LEU A 52 -4.91 -9.21 18.80
CA LEU A 52 -4.87 -7.76 18.91
C LEU A 52 -6.24 -7.14 18.61
N LEU A 53 -6.88 -7.52 17.48
CA LEU A 53 -8.21 -7.04 17.12
C LEU A 53 -9.26 -7.32 18.19
N ALA A 54 -9.24 -8.52 18.80
CA ALA A 54 -10.14 -8.88 19.89
C ALA A 54 -9.91 -8.06 21.18
N LEU A 55 -8.71 -7.49 21.34
CA LEU A 55 -8.30 -6.70 22.49
C LEU A 55 -8.70 -5.22 22.38
N LEU A 56 -8.73 -4.64 21.17
CA LEU A 56 -8.98 -3.21 20.95
C LEU A 56 -10.27 -2.69 21.61
N PRO A 57 -11.44 -3.36 21.50
CA PRO A 57 -12.67 -2.87 22.12
C PRO A 57 -12.58 -2.80 23.66
N LYS A 58 -11.79 -3.69 24.27
CA LYS A 58 -11.58 -3.71 25.73
C LYS A 58 -10.71 -2.53 26.16
N LEU A 59 -9.70 -2.18 25.37
CA LEU A 59 -8.81 -1.05 25.63
C LEU A 59 -9.51 0.31 25.49
N VAL A 60 -10.38 0.45 24.48
CA VAL A 60 -11.23 1.64 24.31
C VAL A 60 -12.19 1.79 25.50
N LYS A 61 -12.88 0.71 25.90
CA LYS A 61 -13.77 0.72 27.08
C LYS A 61 -13.02 1.08 28.37
N ALA A 62 -11.77 0.64 28.50
CA ALA A 62 -10.89 0.95 29.62
C ALA A 62 -10.26 2.36 29.56
N LYS A 63 -10.62 3.18 28.56
CA LYS A 63 -10.06 4.52 28.30
C LYS A 63 -8.54 4.52 28.18
N ARG A 64 -7.96 3.43 27.68
CA ARG A 64 -6.51 3.29 27.42
C ARG A 64 -6.14 3.60 25.97
N LEU A 65 -7.13 3.58 25.09
CA LEU A 65 -7.01 4.02 23.71
C LEU A 65 -8.17 4.97 23.42
N SER A 66 -7.89 6.00 22.63
CA SER A 66 -8.93 6.74 21.93
C SER A 66 -9.55 5.89 20.82
N ASN A 67 -10.72 6.28 20.31
CA ASN A 67 -11.32 5.61 19.17
C ASN A 67 -10.44 5.71 17.91
N GLU A 68 -9.71 6.80 17.76
CA GLU A 68 -8.80 7.04 16.64
C GLU A 68 -7.57 6.12 16.72
N GLU A 69 -6.94 6.01 17.89
CA GLU A 69 -5.82 5.09 18.10
C GLU A 69 -6.24 3.64 17.87
N ALA A 70 -7.44 3.26 18.33
CA ALA A 70 -7.98 1.93 18.08
C ALA A 70 -8.25 1.67 16.60
N GLN A 71 -8.77 2.66 15.86
CA GLN A 71 -8.96 2.55 14.41
C GLN A 71 -7.63 2.38 13.67
N GLN A 72 -6.60 3.15 14.03
CA GLN A 72 -5.27 3.02 13.41
C GLN A 72 -4.64 1.64 13.69
N LEU A 73 -4.80 1.13 14.91
CA LEU A 73 -4.37 -0.23 15.25
C LEU A 73 -5.18 -1.30 14.53
N GLU A 74 -6.49 -1.08 14.32
CA GLU A 74 -7.33 -1.98 13.53
C GLU A 74 -6.83 -2.04 12.08
N ILE A 75 -6.56 -0.89 11.44
CA ILE A 75 -6.01 -0.84 10.07
C ILE A 75 -4.66 -1.57 10.02
N THR A 76 -3.77 -1.31 10.98
CA THR A 76 -2.46 -1.97 11.07
C THR A 76 -2.60 -3.49 11.18
N ALA A 77 -3.47 -3.97 12.06
CA ALA A 77 -3.72 -5.39 12.24
C ALA A 77 -4.33 -6.03 10.99
N GLN A 78 -5.28 -5.37 10.34
CA GLN A 78 -5.88 -5.88 9.09
C GLN A 78 -4.87 -5.97 7.95
N ARG A 79 -3.95 -5.01 7.84
CA ARG A 79 -2.83 -5.09 6.88
C ARG A 79 -1.92 -6.30 7.16
N GLY A 80 -1.60 -6.52 8.42
CA GLY A 80 -0.86 -7.71 8.86
C GLY A 80 -1.57 -9.01 8.47
N ILE A 81 -2.87 -9.11 8.74
CA ILE A 81 -3.69 -10.28 8.37
C ILE A 81 -3.70 -10.50 6.85
N LEU A 82 -3.85 -9.43 6.05
CA LEU A 82 -3.79 -9.55 4.59
C LEU A 82 -2.43 -10.10 4.15
N GLN A 83 -1.33 -9.64 4.74
CA GLN A 83 0.00 -10.14 4.43
C GLN A 83 0.17 -11.61 4.82
N ASP A 84 -0.36 -12.02 5.97
CA ASP A 84 -0.26 -13.39 6.49
C ASP A 84 -1.14 -14.35 5.69
N ILE A 85 -2.33 -13.93 5.25
CA ILE A 85 -3.24 -14.75 4.42
C ILE A 85 -2.70 -14.89 2.99
N ALA A 86 -2.02 -13.86 2.47
CA ALA A 86 -1.50 -13.86 1.11
C ALA A 86 -0.52 -15.01 0.82
N SER A 87 0.23 -15.46 1.84
CA SER A 87 1.24 -16.50 1.69
C SER A 87 0.65 -17.92 1.56
N PRO A 88 -0.19 -18.43 2.49
CA PRO A 88 -0.72 -19.79 2.43
C PRO A 88 -1.99 -19.95 1.57
N LYS A 89 -2.85 -18.93 1.44
CA LYS A 89 -4.17 -19.05 0.80
C LYS A 89 -4.29 -18.36 -0.56
N GLY A 90 -3.24 -17.67 -1.00
CA GLY A 90 -3.23 -16.95 -2.28
C GLY A 90 -4.33 -15.90 -2.41
N SER A 91 -4.74 -15.60 -3.65
CA SER A 91 -5.71 -14.56 -3.96
C SER A 91 -7.14 -14.89 -3.49
N GLU A 92 -7.54 -16.16 -3.48
CA GLU A 92 -8.87 -16.55 -3.02
C GLU A 92 -9.06 -16.25 -1.52
N GLY A 93 -8.09 -16.61 -0.68
CA GLY A 93 -8.13 -16.30 0.75
C GLY A 93 -8.17 -14.79 1.02
N LEU A 94 -7.42 -14.01 0.23
CA LEU A 94 -7.45 -12.55 0.30
C LEU A 94 -8.83 -11.99 -0.03
N MET A 95 -9.45 -12.45 -1.12
CA MET A 95 -10.78 -12.03 -1.53
C MET A 95 -11.84 -12.40 -0.48
N GLN A 96 -11.76 -13.60 0.11
CA GLN A 96 -12.66 -14.03 1.18
C GLN A 96 -12.53 -13.16 2.43
N HIS A 97 -11.30 -12.88 2.88
CA HIS A 97 -11.06 -12.00 4.03
C HIS A 97 -11.56 -10.58 3.73
N TRP A 98 -11.21 -10.04 2.57
CA TRP A 98 -11.66 -8.72 2.14
C TRP A 98 -13.18 -8.64 2.11
N ALA A 99 -13.88 -9.64 1.59
CA ALA A 99 -15.34 -9.67 1.54
C ALA A 99 -15.99 -9.52 2.93
N GLN A 100 -15.36 -10.08 3.98
CA GLN A 100 -15.84 -10.02 5.37
C GLN A 100 -15.60 -8.67 6.06
N LEU A 101 -14.69 -7.82 5.52
CA LEU A 101 -14.42 -6.51 6.11
C LEU A 101 -15.64 -5.57 5.99
N SER A 102 -15.77 -4.72 7.01
CA SER A 102 -16.80 -3.67 7.05
C SER A 102 -16.61 -2.66 5.92
N ARG A 103 -17.69 -1.96 5.55
CA ARG A 103 -17.62 -0.89 4.53
C ARG A 103 -16.65 0.23 4.93
N LYS A 104 -16.54 0.52 6.23
CA LYS A 104 -15.62 1.53 6.76
C LYS A 104 -14.18 1.15 6.48
N LEU A 105 -13.77 -0.07 6.84
CA LEU A 105 -12.41 -0.57 6.61
C LEU A 105 -12.07 -0.65 5.11
N LYS A 106 -13.02 -1.09 4.27
CA LYS A 106 -12.82 -1.13 2.81
C LYS A 106 -12.63 0.25 2.17
N ALA A 107 -13.08 1.32 2.84
CA ALA A 107 -12.90 2.68 2.37
C ALA A 107 -11.57 3.29 2.83
N GLU A 108 -10.84 2.66 3.75
CA GLU A 108 -9.53 3.14 4.20
C GLU A 108 -8.49 2.97 3.08
N PRO A 109 -7.88 4.08 2.59
CA PRO A 109 -6.98 4.05 1.43
C PRO A 109 -5.79 3.11 1.63
N GLU A 110 -5.16 3.13 2.81
CA GLU A 110 -4.00 2.28 3.12
C GLU A 110 -4.33 0.79 3.01
N LEU A 111 -5.51 0.40 3.49
CA LEU A 111 -5.93 -1.00 3.51
C LEU A 111 -6.32 -1.48 2.10
N LEU A 112 -6.99 -0.62 1.34
CA LEU A 112 -7.28 -0.85 -0.07
C LEU A 112 -6.00 -1.02 -0.90
N MET A 113 -5.03 -0.13 -0.73
CA MET A 113 -3.75 -0.21 -1.43
C MET A 113 -2.98 -1.48 -1.08
N CYS A 114 -2.94 -1.83 0.22
CA CYS A 114 -2.34 -3.08 0.67
C CYS A 114 -2.99 -4.30 0.01
N PHE A 115 -4.33 -4.34 -0.01
CA PHE A 115 -5.09 -5.43 -0.62
C PHE A 115 -4.83 -5.56 -2.13
N ILE A 116 -4.93 -4.48 -2.89
CA ILE A 116 -4.68 -4.50 -4.34
C ILE A 116 -3.24 -4.93 -4.62
N THR A 117 -2.26 -4.40 -3.88
CA THR A 117 -0.85 -4.79 -4.04
C THR A 117 -0.65 -6.29 -3.80
N GLN A 118 -1.30 -6.87 -2.78
CA GLN A 118 -1.24 -8.31 -2.54
C GLN A 118 -1.88 -9.12 -3.68
N LEU A 119 -2.96 -8.64 -4.32
CA LEU A 119 -3.54 -9.29 -5.50
C LEU A 119 -2.54 -9.31 -6.67
N ILE A 120 -1.88 -8.18 -6.94
CA ILE A 120 -0.88 -8.05 -8.02
C ILE A 120 0.30 -9.01 -7.77
N GLN A 121 0.85 -9.04 -6.55
CA GLN A 121 1.94 -9.95 -6.18
C GLN A 121 1.57 -11.44 -6.35
N ARG A 122 0.28 -11.77 -6.33
CA ARG A 122 -0.24 -13.13 -6.52
C ARG A 122 -0.78 -13.37 -7.92
N LYS A 123 -0.50 -12.47 -8.87
CA LYS A 123 -0.93 -12.56 -10.29
C LYS A 123 -2.45 -12.61 -10.46
N ALA A 124 -3.20 -12.08 -9.48
CA ALA A 124 -4.65 -11.87 -9.57
C ALA A 124 -4.92 -10.49 -10.20
N ASP A 125 -4.35 -10.28 -11.39
CA ASP A 125 -4.30 -8.98 -12.06
C ASP A 125 -5.71 -8.51 -12.49
N TYR A 126 -6.60 -9.43 -12.87
CA TYR A 126 -7.96 -9.10 -13.27
C TYR A 126 -8.81 -8.63 -12.08
N GLU A 127 -8.68 -9.28 -10.93
CA GLU A 127 -9.32 -8.89 -9.68
C GLU A 127 -8.76 -7.54 -9.21
N ALA A 128 -7.44 -7.36 -9.24
CA ALA A 128 -6.78 -6.10 -8.92
C ALA A 128 -7.30 -4.96 -9.81
N PHE A 129 -7.41 -5.19 -11.13
CA PHE A 129 -7.95 -4.23 -12.08
C PHE A 129 -9.40 -3.85 -11.77
N SER A 130 -10.25 -4.83 -11.47
CA SER A 130 -11.64 -4.58 -11.10
C SER A 130 -11.72 -3.69 -9.86
N MET A 131 -10.90 -3.98 -8.84
CA MET A 131 -10.83 -3.19 -7.61
C MET A 131 -10.32 -1.77 -7.84
N ILE A 132 -9.27 -1.59 -8.66
CA ILE A 132 -8.75 -0.26 -9.03
C ILE A 132 -9.83 0.54 -9.76
N LYS A 133 -10.49 -0.07 -10.76
CA LYS A 133 -11.53 0.57 -11.56
C LYS A 133 -12.72 1.02 -10.71
N GLU A 134 -13.16 0.20 -9.76
CA GLU A 134 -14.24 0.58 -8.83
C GLU A 134 -13.82 1.69 -7.87
N SER A 135 -12.58 1.65 -7.38
CA SER A 135 -12.03 2.64 -6.45
C SER A 135 -11.87 4.00 -7.11
N LEU A 136 -11.33 4.06 -8.33
CA LEU A 136 -11.18 5.30 -9.12
C LEU A 136 -12.54 5.98 -9.40
N LYS A 137 -13.63 5.22 -9.52
CA LYS A 137 -14.98 5.80 -9.69
C LYS A 137 -15.48 6.52 -8.43
N LYS A 138 -15.06 6.05 -7.25
CA LYS A 138 -15.46 6.63 -5.95
C LYS A 138 -14.56 7.80 -5.59
N GLN A 139 -13.26 7.56 -5.65
CA GLN A 139 -12.23 8.53 -5.33
C GLN A 139 -11.01 8.24 -6.20
N ALA A 140 -10.75 9.12 -7.17
CA ALA A 140 -9.56 9.05 -7.97
C ALA A 140 -8.37 9.55 -7.14
N THR A 141 -7.38 8.69 -6.90
CA THR A 141 -6.14 9.07 -6.21
C THR A 141 -4.92 8.74 -7.09
N PRO A 142 -3.83 9.52 -6.99
CA PRO A 142 -2.57 9.28 -7.70
C PRO A 142 -2.07 7.83 -7.61
N GLU A 143 -2.16 7.24 -6.42
CA GLU A 143 -1.62 5.92 -6.10
C GLU A 143 -2.35 4.80 -6.86
N LEU A 144 -3.67 4.95 -7.09
CA LEU A 144 -4.45 3.97 -7.85
C LEU A 144 -4.05 3.94 -9.34
N TYR A 145 -3.71 5.09 -9.92
CA TYR A 145 -3.22 5.16 -11.29
C TYR A 145 -1.83 4.52 -11.42
N ALA A 146 -0.97 4.71 -10.41
CA ALA A 146 0.38 4.15 -10.40
C ALA A 146 0.40 2.61 -10.41
N LEU A 147 -0.64 1.95 -9.90
CA LEU A 147 -0.75 0.48 -9.93
C LEU A 147 -1.15 -0.10 -11.29
N LEU A 148 -1.78 0.69 -12.18
CA LEU A 148 -2.29 0.17 -13.45
C LEU A 148 -1.19 -0.41 -14.36
N PRO A 149 -0.03 0.23 -14.55
CA PRO A 149 1.06 -0.33 -15.36
C PRO A 149 1.69 -1.60 -14.78
N GLU A 150 1.57 -1.83 -13.47
CA GLU A 150 2.12 -3.02 -12.81
C GLU A 150 1.36 -4.30 -13.19
N LEU A 151 0.07 -4.16 -13.52
CA LEU A 151 -0.81 -5.27 -13.87
C LEU A 151 -0.29 -6.03 -15.10
N ASN A 152 -0.24 -7.35 -14.97
CA ASN A 152 0.14 -8.25 -16.07
C ASN A 152 -1.09 -8.83 -16.79
N ILE A 153 -1.94 -7.94 -17.31
CA ILE A 153 -3.11 -8.35 -18.09
C ILE A 153 -2.69 -8.56 -19.55
N SER A 154 -3.14 -9.66 -20.15
CA SER A 154 -2.79 -10.03 -21.54
C SER A 154 -3.30 -9.01 -22.55
N ASP A 155 -4.55 -8.58 -22.41
CA ASP A 155 -5.15 -7.50 -23.17
C ASP A 155 -5.11 -6.19 -22.39
N ARG A 156 -4.27 -5.24 -22.83
CA ARG A 156 -4.08 -3.95 -22.15
C ARG A 156 -5.05 -2.86 -22.60
N HIS A 157 -5.87 -3.11 -23.64
CA HIS A 157 -6.85 -2.14 -24.12
C HIS A 157 -7.78 -1.61 -23.02
N PRO A 158 -8.29 -2.44 -22.07
CA PRO A 158 -9.13 -1.94 -20.98
C PRO A 158 -8.42 -0.95 -20.05
N LEU A 159 -7.11 -1.10 -19.83
CA LEU A 159 -6.31 -0.22 -18.98
C LEU A 159 -6.09 1.12 -19.67
N ILE A 160 -5.70 1.06 -20.95
CA ILE A 160 -5.49 2.24 -21.80
C ILE A 160 -6.81 3.03 -21.91
N ALA A 161 -7.93 2.35 -22.17
CA ALA A 161 -9.24 3.00 -22.27
C ALA A 161 -9.67 3.68 -20.96
N LEU A 162 -9.40 3.05 -19.82
CA LEU A 162 -9.68 3.62 -18.49
C LEU A 162 -8.87 4.91 -18.27
N LEU A 163 -7.58 4.89 -18.61
CA LEU A 163 -6.70 6.06 -18.46
C LEU A 163 -7.07 7.19 -19.42
N GLN A 164 -7.42 6.86 -20.67
CA GLN A 164 -7.90 7.85 -21.64
C GLN A 164 -9.23 8.49 -21.21
N GLU A 165 -10.13 7.72 -20.59
CA GLU A 165 -11.33 8.27 -19.96
C GLU A 165 -10.99 9.23 -18.82
N ALA A 166 -10.02 8.89 -17.97
CA ALA A 166 -9.55 9.79 -16.91
C ALA A 166 -9.01 11.10 -17.49
N LEU A 167 -8.19 11.03 -18.55
CA LEU A 167 -7.65 12.21 -19.23
C LEU A 167 -8.70 13.04 -19.97
N ARG A 168 -9.81 12.44 -20.41
CA ARG A 168 -10.94 13.20 -20.96
C ARG A 168 -11.67 14.02 -19.90
N ARG A 169 -11.63 13.61 -18.63
CA ARG A 169 -12.20 14.35 -17.50
C ARG A 169 -11.22 15.39 -16.97
N ASP A 170 -9.94 15.03 -16.89
CA ASP A 170 -8.85 15.89 -16.46
C ASP A 170 -7.61 15.65 -17.32
N GLY A 171 -7.41 16.52 -18.32
CA GLY A 171 -6.26 16.45 -19.22
C GLY A 171 -4.93 16.83 -18.58
N ASN A 172 -4.92 17.24 -17.30
CA ASN A 172 -3.73 17.55 -16.53
C ASN A 172 -3.48 16.53 -15.41
N ASN A 173 -4.09 15.34 -15.48
CA ASN A 173 -3.80 14.25 -14.55
C ASN A 173 -2.43 13.63 -14.86
N ALA A 174 -1.42 13.98 -14.07
CA ALA A 174 -0.03 13.58 -14.28
C ALA A 174 0.17 12.06 -14.19
N GLU A 175 -0.51 11.41 -13.25
CA GLU A 175 -0.40 9.97 -13.00
C GLU A 175 -1.07 9.14 -14.09
N ALA A 176 -2.19 9.60 -14.64
CA ALA A 176 -2.82 8.95 -15.79
C ALA A 176 -1.93 9.07 -17.05
N HIS A 177 -1.27 10.22 -17.25
CA HIS A 177 -0.26 10.38 -18.28
C HIS A 177 0.94 9.45 -18.07
N SER A 178 1.50 9.38 -16.85
CA SER A 178 2.60 8.48 -16.51
C SER A 178 2.24 7.01 -16.78
N ALA A 179 1.06 6.58 -16.34
CA ALA A 179 0.59 5.21 -16.53
C ALA A 179 0.41 4.84 -18.01
N LEU A 180 -0.16 5.74 -18.84
CA LEU A 180 -0.25 5.54 -20.28
C LEU A 180 1.14 5.45 -20.92
N GLY A 181 2.06 6.32 -20.51
CA GLY A 181 3.44 6.30 -20.97
C GLY A 181 4.11 4.94 -20.78
N GLN A 182 4.00 4.39 -19.56
CA GLN A 182 4.54 3.07 -19.22
C GLN A 182 3.88 1.92 -20.00
N LEU A 183 2.55 1.98 -20.19
CA LEU A 183 1.81 0.96 -20.95
C LEU A 183 2.19 1.00 -22.44
N TYR A 184 2.26 2.18 -23.05
CA TYR A 184 2.68 2.34 -24.45
C TYR A 184 4.14 1.91 -24.67
N LEU A 185 5.02 2.17 -23.71
CA LEU A 185 6.40 1.67 -23.73
C LEU A 185 6.40 0.13 -23.77
N ARG A 186 5.60 -0.54 -22.92
CA ARG A 186 5.45 -2.01 -22.95
C ARG A 186 4.90 -2.53 -24.28
N GLU A 187 4.00 -1.79 -24.92
CA GLU A 187 3.41 -2.13 -26.23
C GLU A 187 4.29 -1.74 -27.42
N LYS A 188 5.47 -1.15 -27.19
CA LYS A 188 6.38 -0.67 -28.25
C LYS A 188 5.87 0.54 -29.05
N HIS A 189 4.89 1.26 -28.51
CA HIS A 189 4.39 2.53 -29.04
C HIS A 189 5.25 3.69 -28.51
N TRP A 190 6.51 3.75 -28.94
CA TRP A 190 7.54 4.61 -28.35
C TRP A 190 7.22 6.12 -28.40
N ALA A 191 6.67 6.58 -29.54
CA ALA A 191 6.32 7.99 -29.72
C ALA A 191 5.15 8.41 -28.80
N ASP A 192 4.14 7.56 -28.65
CA ASP A 192 3.03 7.80 -27.71
C ASP A 192 3.51 7.75 -26.26
N ALA A 193 4.41 6.81 -25.93
CA ALA A 193 5.04 6.73 -24.62
C ALA A 193 5.79 8.03 -24.29
N GLN A 194 6.64 8.51 -25.20
CA GLN A 194 7.35 9.79 -25.05
C GLN A 194 6.38 10.94 -24.80
N LYS A 195 5.36 11.12 -25.65
CA LYS A 195 4.37 12.21 -25.53
C LYS A 195 3.69 12.22 -24.16
N HIS A 196 3.25 11.06 -23.69
CA HIS A 196 2.57 10.95 -22.40
C HIS A 196 3.52 11.18 -21.23
N LEU A 197 4.75 10.67 -21.27
CA LEU A 197 5.75 10.88 -20.22
C LEU A 197 6.23 12.33 -20.14
N GLU A 198 6.45 13.00 -21.28
CA GLU A 198 6.76 14.44 -21.31
C GLU A 198 5.64 15.27 -20.69
N LYS A 199 4.38 14.94 -21.02
CA LYS A 199 3.22 15.62 -20.43
C LYS A 199 3.14 15.37 -18.92
N ALA A 200 3.35 14.14 -18.45
CA ALA A 200 3.41 13.83 -17.02
C ALA A 200 4.51 14.64 -16.30
N LEU A 201 5.70 14.70 -16.88
CA LEU A 201 6.86 15.42 -16.34
C LEU A 201 6.70 16.95 -16.36
N SER A 202 5.91 17.48 -17.29
CA SER A 202 5.53 18.91 -17.28
C SER A 202 4.59 19.29 -16.14
N LEU A 203 3.86 18.30 -15.61
CA LEU A 203 2.86 18.48 -14.54
C LEU A 203 3.44 18.16 -13.17
N ARG A 204 4.31 17.14 -13.07
CA ARG A 204 5.02 16.77 -11.84
C ARG A 204 6.43 16.26 -12.14
N SER A 205 7.39 16.59 -11.28
CA SER A 205 8.71 15.97 -11.35
C SER A 205 8.64 14.53 -10.83
N SER A 206 9.19 13.58 -11.58
CA SER A 206 9.22 12.15 -11.21
C SER A 206 10.47 11.49 -11.78
N VAL A 207 11.34 10.97 -10.91
CA VAL A 207 12.56 10.26 -11.30
C VAL A 207 12.22 9.05 -12.18
N SER A 208 11.18 8.30 -11.79
CA SER A 208 10.71 7.12 -12.54
C SER A 208 10.24 7.48 -13.94
N ASP A 209 9.49 8.59 -14.10
CA ASP A 209 9.00 9.01 -15.42
C ASP A 209 10.13 9.50 -16.32
N TYR A 210 11.17 10.13 -15.75
CA TYR A 210 12.38 10.45 -16.51
C TYR A 210 13.10 9.19 -16.99
N ALA A 211 13.21 8.15 -16.15
CA ALA A 211 13.81 6.88 -16.56
C ALA A 211 13.01 6.21 -17.70
N TYR A 212 11.68 6.17 -17.62
CA TYR A 212 10.84 5.67 -18.70
C TYR A 212 10.95 6.51 -19.98
N LEU A 213 11.07 7.84 -19.85
CA LEU A 213 11.22 8.72 -20.99
C LEU A 213 12.57 8.49 -21.69
N ALA A 214 13.64 8.28 -20.93
CA ALA A 214 14.94 7.93 -21.48
C ALA A 214 14.86 6.64 -22.30
N ASP A 215 14.25 5.57 -21.77
CA ASP A 215 14.06 4.30 -22.52
C ASP A 215 13.23 4.53 -23.80
N ALA A 216 12.11 5.27 -23.71
CA ALA A 216 11.30 5.61 -24.88
C ALA A 216 12.10 6.35 -25.98
N LEU A 217 12.99 7.26 -25.60
CA LEU A 217 13.86 8.01 -26.50
C LEU A 217 14.96 7.12 -27.10
N GLU A 218 15.56 6.22 -26.31
CA GLU A 218 16.55 5.26 -26.80
C GLU A 218 15.96 4.31 -27.84
N LYS A 219 14.74 3.78 -27.60
CA LYS A 219 14.05 2.91 -28.58
C LYS A 219 13.74 3.62 -29.90
N GLN A 220 13.71 4.95 -29.90
CA GLN A 220 13.54 5.79 -31.10
C GLN A 220 14.87 6.25 -31.71
N ASN A 221 16.03 5.83 -31.18
CA ASN A 221 17.37 6.28 -31.55
C ASN A 221 17.66 7.76 -31.25
N PHE A 222 16.93 8.38 -30.33
CA PHE A 222 17.19 9.75 -29.86
C PHE A 222 18.19 9.77 -28.70
N THR A 223 19.36 9.15 -28.90
CA THR A 223 20.36 8.86 -27.85
C THR A 223 20.80 10.10 -27.07
N ARG A 224 21.00 11.24 -27.75
CA ARG A 224 21.40 12.48 -27.08
C ARG A 224 20.32 12.98 -26.11
N ALA A 225 19.06 12.96 -26.55
CA ALA A 225 17.94 13.39 -25.72
C ALA A 225 17.74 12.43 -24.52
N ALA A 226 17.88 11.12 -24.74
CA ALA A 226 17.82 10.13 -23.66
C ALA A 226 18.89 10.36 -22.59
N HIS A 227 20.12 10.66 -23.00
CA HIS A 227 21.21 10.98 -22.08
C HIS A 227 20.95 12.27 -21.29
N ASP A 228 20.43 13.31 -21.94
CA ASP A 228 20.06 14.57 -21.26
C ASP A 228 18.95 14.36 -20.22
N VAL A 229 17.94 13.55 -20.55
CA VAL A 229 16.86 13.18 -19.63
C VAL A 229 17.38 12.36 -18.45
N SER A 230 18.24 11.36 -18.69
CA SER A 230 18.84 10.54 -17.64
C SER A 230 19.68 11.36 -16.66
N ARG A 231 20.44 12.34 -17.17
CA ARG A 231 21.21 13.27 -16.34
C ARG A 231 20.31 14.13 -15.44
N LYS A 232 19.14 14.56 -15.95
CA LYS A 232 18.16 15.28 -15.12
C LYS A 232 17.64 14.39 -13.98
N ALA A 233 17.32 13.12 -14.26
CA ALA A 233 16.88 12.18 -13.24
C ALA A 233 17.94 12.02 -12.12
N LEU A 234 19.22 11.88 -12.50
CA LEU A 234 20.34 11.79 -11.54
C LEU A 234 20.49 13.05 -10.69
N SER A 235 20.40 14.24 -11.30
CA SER A 235 20.50 15.50 -10.55
C SER A 235 19.41 15.68 -9.49
N LEU A 236 18.23 15.11 -9.73
CA LEU A 236 17.13 15.11 -8.77
C LEU A 236 17.38 14.17 -7.59
N LEU A 237 18.06 13.04 -7.81
CA LEU A 237 18.48 12.11 -6.75
C LEU A 237 19.61 12.70 -5.90
N GLU A 238 20.52 13.44 -6.53
CA GLU A 238 21.67 14.10 -5.88
C GLU A 238 21.30 15.36 -5.10
N SER A 239 20.07 15.86 -5.25
CA SER A 239 19.57 17.07 -4.57
C SER A 239 18.46 16.77 -3.53
N PRO A 240 18.66 15.97 -2.47
CA PRO A 240 17.57 15.60 -1.54
C PRO A 240 17.05 16.77 -0.68
N SER A 241 17.62 17.97 -0.75
CA SER A 241 17.40 19.04 0.23
C SER A 241 16.39 20.13 -0.16
N ALA A 242 15.45 19.88 -1.08
CA ALA A 242 14.47 20.90 -1.50
C ALA A 242 13.00 20.45 -1.50
N GLN A 243 12.66 19.31 -0.89
CA GLN A 243 11.28 18.80 -0.83
C GLN A 243 10.75 18.60 0.60
N SER A 244 11.25 19.38 1.55
CA SER A 244 10.65 19.54 2.87
C SER A 244 10.66 21.02 3.27
N SER A 245 9.65 21.76 2.82
CA SER A 245 9.26 23.07 3.33
C SER A 245 7.77 23.25 3.11
#